data_AF-A0A0B8PG79-F1
#
_entry.id   AF-A0A0B8PG79-F1
#
_cell.length_a   1.000
_cell.length_b   1.000
_cell.length_c   1.000
_cell.angle_alpha   90.00
_cell.angle_beta   90.00
_cell.angle_gamma   90.00
#
_symmetry.space_group_name_H-M   'P 1'
#
loop_
_entity.id
_entity.type
_entity.pdbx_description
1 polymer ?
#
loop_
_entity_poly.entity_id
_entity_poly.type
_entity_poly.pdbx_seq_one_letter_code
_entity_poly.pdbx_strand_id
1 'polypeptide(L)'
;MGEQTILCGMLQAGSIVCYEKMIADGIEPGYAGKLLQYGWETITEALKFGGITHMMDRLSNPAKVKAFELSEELKDLMRPLYNKHMDDIITGHFSSTMMADWANDDVNLLGWRAETGETAFENYPESNVEISEQEYFDNGILMVAMVRAGVELAFEAMTASGIIDESAYYESLHELPLIANTIARKRLYEMNVVISDTAEYGNYLFANVATPLLREKFMPSVSTDVIGKGLQEESNQVDNATLIEINQVIRNHPVEYIGEELRGYMTDMKRIAVGG
;
A
#
# COMPACT_ATOMS: atom_id res chain seq x y z
N MET A 1 6.09 -11.23 6.80
CA MET A 1 6.29 -10.78 5.40
C MET A 1 5.29 -9.67 5.07
N GLY A 2 3.99 -9.90 5.28
CA GLY A 2 2.94 -8.89 5.16
C GLY A 2 3.21 -7.58 5.90
N GLU A 3 3.34 -7.68 7.23
CA GLU A 3 3.57 -6.52 8.12
C GLU A 3 4.80 -5.68 7.76
N GLN A 4 5.92 -6.31 7.41
CA GLN A 4 7.14 -5.58 7.05
C GLN A 4 6.98 -4.85 5.72
N THR A 5 6.27 -5.45 4.76
CA THR A 5 6.21 -4.97 3.39
C THR A 5 4.91 -4.22 3.13
N ILE A 6 3.89 -4.87 2.56
CA ILE A 6 2.67 -4.21 2.08
C ILE A 6 1.84 -3.56 3.19
N LEU A 7 1.69 -4.21 4.34
CA LEU A 7 0.73 -3.75 5.35
C LEU A 7 1.20 -2.45 6.03
N CYS A 8 2.47 -2.37 6.42
CA CYS A 8 3.02 -1.21 7.14
C CYS A 8 4.12 -0.49 6.34
N GLY A 9 5.17 -1.22 5.94
CA GLY A 9 6.35 -0.67 5.25
C GLY A 9 6.03 0.18 4.02
N MET A 10 5.20 -0.34 3.12
CA MET A 10 4.78 0.35 1.91
C MET A 10 3.84 1.51 2.19
N LEU A 11 2.89 1.38 3.13
CA LEU A 11 2.02 2.49 3.48
C LEU A 11 2.81 3.64 4.11
N GLN A 12 3.81 3.35 4.95
CA GLN A 12 4.72 4.35 5.50
C GLN A 12 5.59 4.98 4.42
N ALA A 13 6.33 4.18 3.65
CA ALA A 13 7.20 4.69 2.59
C ALA A 13 6.40 5.52 1.58
N GLY A 14 5.28 4.98 1.10
CA GLY A 14 4.37 5.62 0.16
C GLY A 14 3.81 6.94 0.69
N SER A 15 3.36 6.98 1.95
CA SER A 15 2.87 8.22 2.57
C SER A 15 3.94 9.31 2.60
N ILE A 16 5.17 8.95 2.96
CA ILE A 16 6.29 9.91 3.03
C ILE A 16 6.64 10.42 1.63
N VAL A 17 6.92 9.52 0.68
CA VAL A 17 7.41 9.94 -0.64
C VAL A 17 6.34 10.64 -1.49
N CYS A 18 5.07 10.21 -1.41
CA CYS A 18 3.98 10.88 -2.11
C CYS A 18 3.73 12.28 -1.54
N TYR A 19 3.80 12.44 -0.21
CA TYR A 19 3.65 13.75 0.42
C TYR A 19 4.77 14.69 -0.02
N GLU A 20 6.03 14.27 0.13
CA GLU A 20 7.20 15.05 -0.30
C GLU A 20 7.09 15.48 -1.77
N LYS A 21 6.68 14.57 -2.64
CA LYS A 21 6.49 14.84 -4.07
C LYS A 21 5.40 15.89 -4.31
N MET A 22 4.25 15.76 -3.66
CA MET A 22 3.16 16.72 -3.76
C MET A 22 3.59 18.12 -3.29
N ILE A 23 4.32 18.23 -2.18
CA ILE A 23 4.82 19.52 -1.69
C ILE A 23 5.84 20.13 -2.66
N ALA A 24 6.79 19.32 -3.15
CA ALA A 24 7.81 19.77 -4.09
C ALA A 24 7.20 20.32 -5.39
N ASP A 25 6.06 19.76 -5.82
CA ASP A 25 5.35 20.15 -7.03
C ASP A 25 4.21 21.16 -6.78
N GLY A 26 4.15 21.75 -5.58
CA GLY A 26 3.28 22.89 -5.27
C GLY A 26 1.83 22.54 -4.91
N ILE A 27 1.54 21.30 -4.50
CA ILE A 27 0.26 20.95 -3.89
C ILE A 27 0.20 21.53 -2.47
N GLU A 28 -0.98 22.01 -2.07
CA GLU A 28 -1.18 22.58 -0.73
C GLU A 28 -0.95 21.52 0.36
N PRO A 29 -0.12 21.80 1.40
CA PRO A 29 0.25 20.80 2.40
C PRO A 29 -0.90 20.15 3.16
N GLY A 30 -1.92 20.92 3.55
CA GLY A 30 -3.10 20.40 4.23
C GLY A 30 -3.90 19.44 3.35
N TYR A 31 -4.06 19.76 2.07
CA TYR A 31 -4.69 18.89 1.08
C TYR A 31 -3.87 17.62 0.84
N ALA A 32 -2.57 17.75 0.56
CA ALA A 32 -1.68 16.61 0.30
C ALA A 32 -1.67 15.61 1.47
N GLY A 33 -1.60 16.13 2.70
CA GLY A 33 -1.63 15.32 3.91
C GLY A 33 -2.97 14.61 4.11
N LYS A 34 -4.09 15.34 3.91
CA LYS A 34 -5.43 14.76 4.02
C LYS A 34 -5.71 13.70 2.94
N LEU A 35 -5.28 13.95 1.70
CA LEU A 35 -5.39 13.02 0.58
C LEU A 35 -4.75 11.67 0.93
N LEU A 36 -3.54 11.69 1.48
CA LEU A 36 -2.83 10.46 1.86
C LEU A 36 -3.41 9.82 3.13
N GLN A 37 -3.72 10.63 4.15
CA GLN A 37 -4.22 10.11 5.43
C GLN A 37 -5.49 9.27 5.24
N TYR A 38 -6.45 9.75 4.45
CA TYR A 38 -7.74 9.07 4.23
C TYR A 38 -7.81 8.30 2.92
N GLY A 39 -6.89 8.55 1.98
CA GLY A 39 -6.89 7.89 0.68
C GLY A 39 -6.57 6.42 0.78
N TRP A 40 -5.63 6.00 1.65
CA TRP A 40 -5.34 4.59 1.86
C TRP A 40 -6.57 3.81 2.32
N GLU A 41 -7.31 4.33 3.30
CA GLU A 41 -8.57 3.75 3.78
C GLU A 41 -9.60 3.69 2.64
N THR A 42 -9.79 4.79 1.91
CA THR A 42 -10.79 4.87 0.84
C THR A 42 -10.53 3.87 -0.28
N ILE A 43 -9.29 3.78 -0.79
CA ILE A 43 -8.98 2.86 -1.89
C ILE A 43 -8.97 1.39 -1.43
N THR A 44 -8.55 1.12 -0.19
CA THR A 44 -8.52 -0.25 0.36
C THR A 44 -9.90 -0.74 0.81
N GLU A 45 -10.86 0.15 1.06
CA GLU A 45 -12.26 -0.28 1.23
C GLU A 45 -12.80 -0.92 -0.06
N ALA A 46 -12.43 -0.41 -1.25
CA ALA A 46 -12.76 -1.09 -2.51
C ALA A 46 -12.04 -2.47 -2.63
N LEU A 47 -10.78 -2.53 -2.20
CA LEU A 47 -9.99 -3.77 -2.15
C LEU A 47 -10.67 -4.86 -1.29
N LYS A 48 -11.21 -4.47 -0.14
CA LYS A 48 -11.95 -5.36 0.77
C LYS A 48 -13.18 -6.00 0.12
N PHE A 49 -13.91 -5.25 -0.71
CA PHE A 49 -15.13 -5.75 -1.34
C PHE A 49 -14.87 -6.65 -2.54
N GLY A 50 -13.82 -6.38 -3.34
CA GLY A 50 -13.63 -7.08 -4.60
C GLY A 50 -12.20 -7.19 -5.08
N GLY A 51 -11.24 -7.16 -4.16
CA GLY A 51 -9.82 -7.32 -4.47
C GLY A 51 -9.24 -6.14 -5.25
N ILE A 52 -8.05 -6.36 -5.78
CA ILE A 52 -7.33 -5.41 -6.64
C ILE A 52 -8.18 -5.06 -7.86
N THR A 53 -8.93 -6.03 -8.39
CA THR A 53 -9.84 -5.84 -9.52
C THR A 53 -10.84 -4.72 -9.23
N HIS A 54 -11.55 -4.78 -8.10
CA HIS A 54 -12.55 -3.75 -7.80
C HIS A 54 -11.91 -2.39 -7.51
N MET A 55 -10.77 -2.36 -6.82
CA MET A 55 -10.01 -1.13 -6.59
C MET A 55 -9.60 -0.46 -7.91
N MET A 56 -9.07 -1.23 -8.87
CA MET A 56 -8.68 -0.73 -10.20
C MET A 56 -9.91 -0.35 -11.05
N ASP A 57 -11.03 -1.05 -10.90
CA ASP A 57 -12.29 -0.77 -11.60
C ASP A 57 -12.96 0.55 -11.15
N ARG A 58 -12.52 1.15 -10.03
CA ARG A 58 -12.94 2.49 -9.59
C ARG A 58 -12.28 3.63 -10.34
N LEU A 59 -11.20 3.37 -11.08
CA LEU A 59 -10.51 4.35 -11.92
C LEU A 59 -11.17 4.47 -13.29
N SER A 60 -11.06 5.64 -13.92
CA SER A 60 -11.32 5.79 -15.36
C SER A 60 -10.37 4.90 -16.17
N ASN A 61 -10.70 4.57 -17.41
CA ASN A 61 -9.83 3.73 -18.25
C ASN A 61 -8.42 4.33 -18.42
N PRO A 62 -8.24 5.63 -18.72
CA PRO A 62 -6.90 6.22 -18.78
C PRO A 62 -6.16 6.13 -17.44
N ALA A 63 -6.84 6.40 -16.32
CA ALA A 63 -6.25 6.33 -15.00
C ALA A 63 -5.88 4.89 -14.60
N LYS A 64 -6.70 3.90 -14.97
CA LYS A 64 -6.43 2.47 -14.79
C LYS A 64 -5.20 2.02 -15.56
N VAL A 65 -5.08 2.42 -16.83
CA VAL A 65 -3.89 2.14 -17.65
C VAL A 65 -2.66 2.73 -16.97
N LYS A 66 -2.75 3.98 -16.50
CA LYS A 66 -1.64 4.64 -15.83
C LYS A 66 -1.26 4.00 -14.50
N ALA A 67 -2.25 3.66 -13.67
CA ALA A 67 -2.03 2.93 -12.42
C ALA A 67 -1.37 1.57 -12.68
N PHE A 68 -1.80 0.87 -13.73
CA PHE A 68 -1.22 -0.41 -14.13
C PHE A 68 0.26 -0.25 -14.52
N GLU A 69 0.58 0.67 -15.44
CA GLU A 69 1.96 0.96 -15.85
C GLU A 69 2.86 1.28 -14.66
N LEU A 70 2.43 2.21 -13.80
CA LEU A 70 3.18 2.60 -12.60
C LEU A 70 3.37 1.42 -11.65
N SER A 71 2.36 0.57 -11.50
CA SER A 71 2.47 -0.60 -10.62
C SER A 71 3.44 -1.65 -11.18
N GLU A 72 3.52 -1.85 -12.50
CA GLU A 72 4.53 -2.74 -13.08
C GLU A 72 5.96 -2.19 -12.89
N GLU A 73 6.15 -0.87 -13.09
CA GLU A 73 7.44 -0.21 -12.80
C GLU A 73 7.85 -0.36 -11.32
N LEU A 74 6.89 -0.18 -10.40
CA LEU A 74 7.09 -0.39 -8.97
C LEU A 74 7.42 -1.85 -8.65
N LYS A 75 6.74 -2.81 -9.29
CA LYS A 75 7.03 -4.24 -9.13
C LYS A 75 8.47 -4.54 -9.53
N ASP A 76 8.91 -4.08 -10.69
CA ASP A 76 10.28 -4.30 -11.16
C ASP A 76 11.33 -3.68 -10.22
N LEU A 77 11.09 -2.45 -9.77
CA LEU A 77 12.01 -1.74 -8.87
C LEU A 77 12.11 -2.39 -7.49
N MET A 78 10.98 -2.79 -6.91
CA MET A 78 10.89 -3.19 -5.50
C MET A 78 11.01 -4.69 -5.27
N ARG A 79 10.85 -5.53 -6.30
CA ARG A 79 10.96 -6.99 -6.19
C ARG A 79 12.23 -7.48 -5.48
N PRO A 80 13.44 -6.93 -5.73
CA PRO A 80 14.62 -7.33 -4.98
C PRO A 80 14.52 -7.06 -3.48
N LEU A 81 13.90 -5.95 -3.09
CA LEU A 81 13.70 -5.60 -1.69
C LEU A 81 12.70 -6.55 -1.02
N TYR A 82 11.57 -6.83 -1.67
CA TYR A 82 10.59 -7.79 -1.17
C TYR A 82 11.18 -9.19 -0.98
N ASN A 83 11.91 -9.69 -1.98
CA ASN A 83 12.58 -10.98 -1.89
C ASN A 83 13.60 -11.00 -0.76
N LYS A 84 14.39 -9.93 -0.60
CA LYS A 84 15.33 -9.80 0.51
C LYS A 84 14.64 -9.91 1.87
N HIS A 85 13.51 -9.22 2.07
CA HIS A 85 12.76 -9.31 3.32
C HIS A 85 12.24 -10.73 3.57
N MET A 86 11.72 -11.41 2.54
CA MET A 86 11.30 -12.80 2.66
C MET A 86 12.48 -13.73 3.01
N ASP A 87 13.63 -13.56 2.37
CA ASP A 87 14.85 -14.34 2.63
C ASP A 87 15.35 -14.11 4.06
N ASP A 88 15.40 -12.86 4.53
CA ASP A 88 15.83 -12.52 5.88
C ASP A 88 14.86 -13.09 6.95
N ILE A 89 13.57 -13.18 6.64
CA ILE A 89 12.57 -13.85 7.50
C ILE A 89 12.82 -15.36 7.55
N ILE A 90 12.95 -16.03 6.39
CA ILE A 90 13.13 -17.49 6.33
C ILE A 90 14.45 -17.94 6.97
N THR A 91 15.51 -17.18 6.77
CA THR A 91 16.83 -17.48 7.34
C THR A 91 16.92 -17.18 8.84
N GLY A 92 15.92 -16.52 9.42
CA GLY A 92 15.93 -16.04 10.81
C GLY A 92 16.82 -14.82 11.04
N HIS A 93 17.39 -14.24 9.99
CA HIS A 93 18.20 -13.02 10.08
C HIS A 93 17.38 -11.85 10.62
N PHE A 94 16.16 -11.66 10.13
CA PHE A 94 15.25 -10.62 10.61
C PHE A 94 15.04 -10.72 12.13
N SER A 95 14.57 -11.88 12.60
CA SER A 95 14.27 -12.08 14.02
C SER A 95 15.50 -11.97 14.89
N SER A 96 16.65 -12.48 14.43
CA SER A 96 17.90 -12.37 15.19
C SER A 96 18.36 -10.92 15.34
N THR A 97 18.25 -10.12 14.28
CA THR A 97 18.64 -8.70 14.30
C THR A 97 17.70 -7.88 15.19
N MET A 98 16.38 -8.11 15.08
CA MET A 98 15.39 -7.45 15.93
C MET A 98 15.59 -7.78 17.41
N MET A 99 15.78 -9.06 17.76
CA MET A 99 16.02 -9.46 19.16
C MET A 99 17.34 -8.91 19.71
N ALA A 100 18.33 -8.64 18.86
CA ALA A 100 19.55 -7.96 19.27
C ALA A 100 19.29 -6.48 19.61
N ASP A 101 18.35 -5.82 18.92
CA ASP A 101 17.90 -4.47 19.29
C ASP A 101 17.12 -4.46 20.60
N TRP A 102 16.25 -5.45 20.82
CA TRP A 102 15.55 -5.61 22.10
C TRP A 102 16.51 -5.80 23.28
N ALA A 103 17.57 -6.59 23.08
CA ALA A 103 18.62 -6.76 24.08
C ALA A 103 19.47 -5.49 24.30
N ASN A 104 19.32 -4.49 23.44
CA ASN A 104 19.99 -3.19 23.46
C ASN A 104 18.98 -2.06 23.72
N ASP A 105 17.95 -2.32 24.54
CA ASP A 105 16.95 -1.34 24.97
C ASP A 105 16.23 -0.62 23.81
N ASP A 106 15.93 -1.36 22.73
CA ASP A 106 15.13 -0.91 21.59
C ASP A 106 15.68 0.36 20.90
N VAL A 107 17.00 0.55 20.92
CA VAL A 107 17.64 1.78 20.42
C VAL A 107 17.28 2.10 18.97
N ASN A 108 17.29 1.10 18.07
CA ASN A 108 16.93 1.35 16.67
C ASN A 108 15.43 1.59 16.52
N LEU A 109 14.59 0.76 17.15
CA LEU A 109 13.13 0.93 17.12
C LEU A 109 12.71 2.33 17.57
N LEU A 110 13.19 2.77 18.74
CA LEU A 110 12.87 4.07 19.32
C LEU A 110 13.46 5.22 18.51
N GLY A 111 14.66 5.03 17.93
CA GLY A 111 15.29 6.00 17.04
C GLY A 111 14.46 6.24 15.78
N TRP A 112 14.09 5.17 15.06
CA TRP A 112 13.27 5.26 13.85
C TRP A 112 11.85 5.75 14.13
N ARG A 113 11.27 5.41 15.28
CA ARG A 113 9.99 5.97 15.73
C ARG A 113 10.07 7.47 15.91
N ALA A 114 11.13 7.97 16.54
CA ALA A 114 11.34 9.41 16.71
C ALA A 114 11.54 10.10 15.35
N GLU A 115 12.37 9.55 14.46
CA GLU A 115 12.59 10.09 13.12
C GLU A 115 11.30 10.12 12.29
N THR A 116 10.48 9.08 12.37
CA THR A 116 9.15 9.02 11.71
C THR A 116 8.23 10.13 12.22
N GLY A 117 8.26 10.39 13.54
CA GLY A 117 7.53 11.46 14.20
C GLY A 117 7.89 12.87 13.72
N GLU A 118 9.09 13.06 13.14
CA GLU A 118 9.56 14.34 12.61
C GLU A 118 9.31 14.51 11.11
N THR A 119 8.74 13.49 10.44
CA THR A 119 8.48 13.58 8.99
C THR A 119 7.45 14.66 8.67
N ALA A 120 7.57 15.24 7.46
CA ALA A 120 6.67 16.31 7.03
C ALA A 120 5.23 15.82 6.84
N PHE A 121 5.03 14.55 6.47
CA PHE A 121 3.70 13.94 6.44
C PHE A 121 3.13 13.82 7.85
N GLU A 122 3.90 13.31 8.82
CA GLU A 122 3.41 13.16 10.19
C GLU A 122 3.04 14.50 10.83
N ASN A 123 3.66 15.60 10.37
CA ASN A 123 3.45 16.96 10.85
C ASN A 123 2.67 17.86 9.87
N TYR A 124 1.96 17.30 8.88
CA TYR A 124 1.20 18.12 7.93
C TYR A 124 0.15 18.98 8.67
N PRO A 125 -0.12 20.22 8.21
CA PRO A 125 -1.01 21.16 8.90
C PRO A 125 -2.47 20.68 8.90
N GLU A 126 -3.24 21.03 9.94
CA GLU A 126 -4.66 20.70 10.00
C GLU A 126 -5.41 21.22 8.75
N SER A 127 -6.27 20.38 8.18
CA SER A 127 -6.97 20.66 6.94
C SER A 127 -8.46 20.36 7.01
N ASN A 128 -9.26 21.39 6.72
CA ASN A 128 -10.71 21.32 6.64
C ASN A 128 -11.21 21.07 5.21
N VAL A 129 -10.31 20.81 4.24
CA VAL A 129 -10.73 20.53 2.86
C VAL A 129 -11.58 19.27 2.81
N GLU A 130 -12.72 19.32 2.14
CA GLU A 130 -13.53 18.13 1.89
C GLU A 130 -13.04 17.48 0.60
N ILE A 131 -12.66 16.22 0.67
CA ILE A 131 -12.23 15.40 -0.47
C ILE A 131 -13.32 14.34 -0.66
N SER A 132 -13.90 14.30 -1.86
CA SER A 132 -14.94 13.31 -2.15
C SER A 132 -14.35 11.91 -2.27
N GLU A 133 -15.17 10.86 -2.10
CA GLU A 133 -14.71 9.47 -2.20
C GLU A 133 -13.98 9.19 -3.52
N GLN A 134 -14.55 9.62 -4.64
CA GLN A 134 -13.96 9.39 -5.96
C GLN A 134 -12.67 10.21 -6.17
N GLU A 135 -12.55 11.38 -5.54
CA GLU A 135 -11.35 12.21 -5.64
C GLU A 135 -10.13 11.52 -5.00
N TYR A 136 -10.30 10.67 -3.98
CA TYR A 136 -9.20 9.85 -3.47
C TYR A 136 -8.68 8.84 -4.49
N PHE A 137 -9.54 8.32 -5.38
CA PHE A 137 -9.11 7.46 -6.48
C PHE A 137 -8.47 8.29 -7.60
N ASP A 138 -9.16 9.34 -8.05
CA ASP A 138 -8.76 10.12 -9.21
C ASP A 138 -7.46 10.90 -8.95
N ASN A 139 -7.28 11.42 -7.73
CA ASN A 139 -6.07 12.15 -7.34
C ASN A 139 -5.04 11.23 -6.65
N GLY A 140 -5.38 9.96 -6.41
CA GLY A 140 -4.55 8.95 -5.76
C GLY A 140 -4.17 7.78 -6.68
N ILE A 141 -4.06 7.99 -7.99
CA ILE A 141 -3.72 6.94 -8.98
C ILE A 141 -2.43 6.20 -8.59
N LEU A 142 -1.42 6.93 -8.13
CA LEU A 142 -0.17 6.33 -7.65
C LEU A 142 -0.37 5.52 -6.36
N MET A 143 -1.28 5.92 -5.48
CA MET A 143 -1.60 5.15 -4.27
C MET A 143 -2.22 3.80 -4.65
N VAL A 144 -3.15 3.80 -5.61
CA VAL A 144 -3.74 2.58 -6.17
C VAL A 144 -2.66 1.68 -6.78
N ALA A 145 -1.73 2.26 -7.55
CA ALA A 145 -0.60 1.53 -8.13
C ALA A 145 0.33 0.92 -7.06
N MET A 146 0.64 1.66 -5.99
CA MET A 146 1.46 1.19 -4.87
C MET A 146 0.79 0.04 -4.11
N VAL A 147 -0.53 0.13 -3.86
CA VAL A 147 -1.29 -0.95 -3.23
C VAL A 147 -1.26 -2.21 -4.08
N ARG A 148 -1.57 -2.09 -5.39
CA ARG A 148 -1.51 -3.24 -6.31
C ARG A 148 -0.12 -3.89 -6.29
N ALA A 149 0.91 -3.09 -6.58
CA ALA A 149 2.28 -3.59 -6.67
C ALA A 149 2.72 -4.26 -5.37
N GLY A 150 2.48 -3.61 -4.23
CA GLY A 150 2.93 -4.13 -2.95
C GLY A 150 2.18 -5.38 -2.50
N VAL A 151 0.87 -5.48 -2.74
CA VAL A 151 0.09 -6.70 -2.46
C VAL A 151 0.58 -7.85 -3.33
N GLU A 152 0.71 -7.63 -4.64
CA GLU A 152 1.16 -8.68 -5.57
C GLU A 152 2.59 -9.12 -5.24
N LEU A 153 3.53 -8.21 -4.97
CA LEU A 153 4.90 -8.57 -4.59
C LEU A 153 4.97 -9.35 -3.28
N ALA A 154 4.20 -8.96 -2.26
CA ALA A 154 4.17 -9.68 -0.99
C ALA A 154 3.64 -11.10 -1.20
N PHE A 155 2.53 -11.23 -1.94
CA PHE A 155 1.92 -12.51 -2.26
C PHE A 155 2.88 -13.41 -3.07
N GLU A 156 3.47 -12.89 -4.13
CA GLU A 156 4.42 -13.60 -5.00
C GLU A 156 5.66 -14.05 -4.21
N ALA A 157 6.23 -13.19 -3.36
CA ALA A 157 7.41 -13.55 -2.55
C ALA A 157 7.09 -14.64 -1.52
N MET A 158 5.93 -14.55 -0.86
CA MET A 158 5.48 -15.58 0.09
C MET A 158 5.28 -16.92 -0.63
N THR A 159 4.52 -16.94 -1.72
CA THR A 159 4.22 -18.18 -2.45
C THR A 159 5.45 -18.81 -3.10
N ALA A 160 6.36 -18.00 -3.64
CA ALA A 160 7.65 -18.48 -4.15
C ALA A 160 8.53 -19.13 -3.06
N SER A 161 8.35 -18.74 -1.79
CA SER A 161 9.04 -19.35 -0.64
C SER A 161 8.37 -20.61 -0.09
N GLY A 162 7.24 -21.05 -0.68
CA GLY A 162 6.51 -22.24 -0.28
C GLY A 162 5.34 -22.00 0.69
N ILE A 163 4.99 -20.74 0.97
CA ILE A 163 3.76 -20.39 1.70
C ILE A 163 2.56 -20.62 0.76
N ILE A 164 1.47 -21.19 1.29
CA ILE A 164 0.26 -21.43 0.50
C ILE A 164 -0.49 -20.13 0.19
N ASP A 165 -1.23 -20.12 -0.92
CA ASP A 165 -1.95 -18.96 -1.46
C ASP A 165 -2.92 -18.36 -0.44
N GLU A 166 -3.64 -19.18 0.34
CA GLU A 166 -4.58 -18.71 1.35
C GLU A 166 -3.88 -17.91 2.44
N SER A 167 -2.75 -18.42 2.95
CA SER A 167 -1.95 -17.72 3.96
C SER A 167 -1.37 -16.43 3.38
N ALA A 168 -0.81 -16.49 2.17
CA ALA A 168 -0.28 -15.29 1.52
C ALA A 168 -1.37 -14.23 1.31
N TYR A 169 -2.60 -14.60 0.98
CA TYR A 169 -3.74 -13.69 0.85
C TYR A 169 -4.15 -13.06 2.19
N TYR A 170 -4.30 -13.87 3.25
CA TYR A 170 -4.69 -13.38 4.57
C TYR A 170 -3.65 -12.40 5.13
N GLU A 171 -2.37 -12.72 4.97
CA GLU A 171 -1.23 -11.93 5.46
C GLU A 171 -0.83 -10.80 4.50
N SER A 172 -1.65 -10.44 3.50
CA SER A 172 -1.40 -9.30 2.60
C SER A 172 -2.66 -8.52 2.28
N LEU A 173 -3.43 -8.95 1.28
CA LEU A 173 -4.60 -8.22 0.79
C LEU A 173 -5.69 -8.10 1.86
N HIS A 174 -5.92 -9.16 2.63
CA HIS A 174 -7.06 -9.23 3.56
C HIS A 174 -6.95 -8.22 4.72
N GLU A 175 -5.76 -8.07 5.29
CA GLU A 175 -5.53 -7.23 6.47
C GLU A 175 -5.27 -5.75 6.12
N LEU A 176 -4.89 -5.46 4.86
CA LEU A 176 -4.51 -4.11 4.44
C LEU A 176 -5.57 -3.04 4.76
N PRO A 177 -6.89 -3.25 4.56
CA PRO A 177 -7.90 -2.27 4.93
C PRO A 177 -7.91 -1.93 6.42
N LEU A 178 -7.62 -2.91 7.30
CA LEU A 178 -7.59 -2.66 8.74
C LEU A 178 -6.42 -1.76 9.12
N ILE A 179 -5.25 -1.97 8.51
CA ILE A 179 -4.08 -1.12 8.75
C ILE A 179 -4.29 0.29 8.17
N ALA A 180 -4.89 0.40 6.98
CA ALA A 180 -5.22 1.68 6.38
C ALA A 180 -6.13 2.54 7.28
N ASN A 181 -7.09 1.93 7.99
CA ASN A 181 -7.95 2.63 8.97
C ASN A 181 -7.15 3.26 10.12
N THR A 182 -6.01 2.67 10.52
CA THR A 182 -5.18 3.25 11.58
C THR A 182 -4.53 4.55 11.11
N ILE A 183 -4.03 4.57 9.87
CA ILE A 183 -3.49 5.78 9.24
C ILE A 183 -4.57 6.85 9.11
N ALA A 184 -5.77 6.48 8.68
CA ALA A 184 -6.90 7.41 8.61
C ALA A 184 -7.23 8.02 9.98
N ARG A 185 -7.17 7.22 11.04
CA ARG A 185 -7.46 7.67 12.41
C ARG A 185 -6.44 8.67 12.94
N LYS A 186 -5.14 8.37 12.86
CA LYS A 186 -4.10 9.29 13.38
C LYS A 186 -2.71 9.02 12.78
N ARG A 187 -2.64 9.01 11.45
CA ARG A 187 -1.41 8.99 10.63
C ARG A 187 -0.49 7.79 10.94
N LEU A 188 0.81 7.92 10.67
CA LEU A 188 1.76 6.83 10.90
C LEU A 188 1.96 6.57 12.39
N TYR A 189 1.77 7.59 13.24
CA TYR A 189 1.75 7.42 14.68
C TYR A 189 0.76 6.33 15.12
N GLU A 190 -0.51 6.41 14.71
CA GLU A 190 -1.50 5.40 15.12
C GLU A 190 -1.13 4.02 14.61
N MET A 191 -0.72 3.93 13.33
CA MET A 191 -0.33 2.67 12.73
C MET A 191 0.76 2.00 13.56
N ASN A 192 1.83 2.74 13.85
CA ASN A 192 2.99 2.22 14.56
C ASN A 192 2.71 1.91 16.05
N VAL A 193 1.79 2.63 16.71
CA VAL A 193 1.44 2.33 18.11
C VAL A 193 0.40 1.21 18.25
N VAL A 194 -0.38 0.92 17.20
CA VAL A 194 -1.41 -0.13 17.21
C VAL A 194 -0.83 -1.50 16.87
N ILE A 195 0.14 -1.56 15.97
CA ILE A 195 0.82 -2.80 15.61
C ILE A 195 1.82 -3.23 16.70
N SER A 196 2.28 -4.48 16.64
CA SER A 196 3.28 -4.98 17.59
C SER A 196 4.66 -4.35 17.36
N ASP A 197 5.53 -4.35 18.37
CA ASP A 197 6.93 -3.90 18.20
C ASP A 197 7.67 -4.68 17.10
N THR A 198 7.30 -5.94 16.85
CA THR A 198 7.86 -6.74 15.74
C THR A 198 7.45 -6.18 14.38
N ALA A 199 6.17 -5.83 14.24
CA ALA A 199 5.62 -5.24 13.02
C ALA A 199 6.17 -3.83 12.80
N GLU A 200 6.27 -3.01 13.85
CA GLU A 200 6.84 -1.67 13.79
C GLU A 200 8.34 -1.70 13.42
N TYR A 201 9.12 -2.58 14.05
CA TYR A 201 10.52 -2.76 13.69
C TYR A 201 10.69 -3.19 12.23
N GLY A 202 9.89 -4.16 11.81
CA GLY A 202 9.86 -4.66 10.43
C GLY A 202 9.44 -3.61 9.41
N ASN A 203 8.45 -2.77 9.75
CA ASN A 203 8.05 -1.59 8.99
C ASN A 203 9.25 -0.68 8.78
N TYR A 204 9.94 -0.27 9.84
CA TYR A 204 11.08 0.64 9.73
C TYR A 204 12.23 0.06 8.91
N LEU A 205 12.56 -1.23 9.08
CA LEU A 205 13.56 -1.89 8.24
C LEU A 205 13.24 -1.76 6.75
N PHE A 206 11.99 -1.97 6.37
CA PHE A 206 11.55 -1.86 4.99
C PHE A 206 11.52 -0.39 4.54
N ALA A 207 10.81 0.47 5.28
CA ALA A 207 10.57 1.86 4.91
C ALA A 207 11.87 2.68 4.83
N ASN A 208 12.86 2.40 5.67
CA ASN A 208 14.17 3.07 5.63
C ASN A 208 14.98 2.72 4.38
N VAL A 209 14.66 1.62 3.69
CA VAL A 209 15.25 1.26 2.39
C VAL A 209 14.34 1.69 1.23
N ALA A 210 13.04 1.44 1.34
CA ALA A 210 12.06 1.74 0.30
C ALA A 210 11.91 3.25 0.04
N THR A 211 11.87 4.07 1.10
CA THR A 211 11.72 5.53 0.99
C THR A 211 12.85 6.17 0.14
N PRO A 212 14.15 6.00 0.45
CA PRO A 212 15.21 6.55 -0.40
C PRO A 212 15.24 5.92 -1.80
N LEU A 213 14.96 4.61 -1.94
CA LEU A 213 14.88 3.95 -3.25
C LEU A 213 13.81 4.59 -4.14
N LEU A 214 12.60 4.76 -3.64
CA LEU A 214 11.49 5.39 -4.36
C LEU A 214 11.78 6.85 -4.65
N ARG A 215 12.30 7.59 -3.65
CA ARG A 215 12.65 9.01 -3.79
C ARG A 215 13.68 9.24 -4.90
N GLU A 216 14.69 8.38 -5.01
CA GLU A 216 15.76 8.54 -6.00
C GLU A 216 15.41 7.97 -7.37
N LYS A 217 14.75 6.81 -7.43
CA LYS A 217 14.60 6.03 -8.67
C LYS A 217 13.23 6.15 -9.33
N PHE A 218 12.19 6.50 -8.57
CA PHE A 218 10.82 6.46 -9.04
C PHE A 218 10.15 7.84 -9.02
N MET A 219 10.18 8.54 -7.90
CA MET A 219 9.52 9.85 -7.75
C MET A 219 9.97 10.95 -8.74
N PRO A 220 11.19 10.96 -9.30
CA PRO A 220 11.56 11.96 -10.30
C PRO A 220 10.75 11.89 -11.61
N SER A 221 10.21 10.71 -11.98
CA SER A 221 9.36 10.56 -13.18
C SER A 221 7.87 10.74 -12.89
N VAL A 222 7.48 10.79 -11.62
CA VAL A 222 6.09 10.96 -11.20
C VAL A 222 5.64 12.41 -11.42
N SER A 223 4.41 12.59 -11.92
CA SER A 223 3.76 13.91 -12.05
C SER A 223 2.62 14.07 -11.05
N THR A 224 2.17 15.32 -10.85
CA THR A 224 1.00 15.61 -10.02
C THR A 224 -0.33 15.11 -10.61
N ASP A 225 -0.34 14.68 -11.88
CA ASP A 225 -1.54 14.12 -12.52
C ASP A 225 -1.88 12.72 -11.99
N VAL A 226 -0.89 12.00 -11.44
CA VAL A 226 -1.10 10.68 -10.83
C VAL A 226 -1.07 10.71 -9.30
N ILE A 227 -0.69 11.85 -8.72
CA ILE A 227 -0.74 12.09 -7.27
C ILE A 227 -1.00 13.58 -6.98
N GLY A 228 -2.21 13.90 -6.51
CA GLY A 228 -2.61 15.24 -6.06
C GLY A 228 -3.62 15.97 -6.97
N LYS A 229 -3.56 15.84 -8.30
CA LYS A 229 -4.47 16.58 -9.23
C LYS A 229 -5.38 15.70 -10.07
N GLY A 230 -5.01 14.44 -10.29
CA GLY A 230 -5.70 13.55 -11.21
C GLY A 230 -5.49 13.89 -12.68
N LEU A 231 -5.85 12.95 -13.55
CA LEU A 231 -5.74 13.13 -15.00
C LEU A 231 -6.79 14.15 -15.49
N GLN A 232 -6.35 15.13 -16.28
CA GLN A 232 -7.22 16.15 -16.89
C GLN A 232 -7.82 15.66 -18.23
N GLU A 233 -8.12 14.36 -18.34
CA GLU A 233 -8.66 13.76 -19.57
C GLU A 233 -10.16 14.01 -19.68
N GLU A 234 -10.60 14.64 -20.78
CA GLU A 234 -12.02 14.87 -21.06
C GLU A 234 -12.75 13.61 -21.55
N SER A 235 -12.00 12.53 -21.84
CA SER A 235 -12.50 11.30 -22.46
C SER A 235 -12.06 10.04 -21.71
N ASN A 236 -12.95 9.05 -21.65
CA ASN A 236 -12.65 7.72 -21.10
C ASN A 236 -12.10 6.73 -22.16
N GLN A 237 -11.63 7.26 -23.29
CA GLN A 237 -11.16 6.48 -24.43
C GLN A 237 -9.73 5.97 -24.21
N VAL A 238 -9.52 4.69 -24.44
CA VAL A 238 -8.21 4.02 -24.53
C VAL A 238 -8.27 2.99 -25.66
N ASP A 239 -7.13 2.43 -26.06
CA ASP A 239 -7.13 1.31 -26.99
C ASP A 239 -7.83 0.08 -26.38
N ASN A 240 -8.74 -0.53 -27.15
CA ASN A 240 -9.54 -1.66 -26.66
C ASN A 240 -8.67 -2.88 -26.36
N ALA A 241 -7.64 -3.15 -27.15
CA ALA A 241 -6.78 -4.32 -26.94
C ALA A 241 -5.95 -4.14 -25.68
N THR A 242 -5.36 -2.95 -25.48
CA THR A 242 -4.63 -2.59 -24.25
C THR A 242 -5.52 -2.72 -23.01
N LEU A 243 -6.75 -2.21 -23.05
CA LEU A 243 -7.67 -2.31 -21.91
C LEU A 243 -8.06 -3.76 -21.60
N ILE A 244 -8.29 -4.59 -22.63
CA ILE A 244 -8.58 -6.02 -22.45
C ILE A 244 -7.39 -6.71 -21.80
N GLU A 245 -6.18 -6.49 -22.29
CA GLU A 245 -4.95 -7.09 -21.77
C GLU A 245 -4.74 -6.73 -20.29
N ILE A 246 -4.82 -5.44 -19.96
CA ILE A 246 -4.65 -4.95 -18.58
C ILE A 246 -5.70 -5.55 -17.64
N ASN A 247 -6.97 -5.57 -18.04
CA ASN A 247 -8.02 -6.17 -17.22
C ASN A 247 -7.79 -7.67 -17.02
N GLN A 248 -7.27 -8.38 -18.04
CA GLN A 248 -6.93 -9.79 -17.91
C GLN A 248 -5.76 -10.02 -16.96
N VAL A 249 -4.69 -9.22 -17.05
CA VAL A 249 -3.54 -9.34 -16.13
C VAL A 249 -3.98 -9.13 -14.69
N ILE A 250 -4.75 -8.08 -14.41
CA ILE A 250 -5.23 -7.76 -13.06
C ILE A 250 -6.08 -8.92 -12.51
N ARG A 251 -7.11 -9.32 -13.25
CA ARG A 251 -8.11 -10.29 -12.77
C ARG A 251 -7.58 -11.72 -12.64
N ASN A 252 -6.57 -12.06 -13.41
CA ASN A 252 -5.98 -13.40 -13.42
C ASN A 252 -4.77 -13.52 -12.50
N HIS A 253 -4.40 -12.47 -11.76
CA HIS A 253 -3.35 -12.59 -10.76
C HIS A 253 -3.77 -13.61 -9.68
N PRO A 254 -2.90 -14.55 -9.23
CA PRO A 254 -3.31 -15.59 -8.28
C PRO A 254 -3.96 -15.08 -6.98
N VAL A 255 -3.50 -13.93 -6.47
CA VAL A 255 -4.11 -13.25 -5.30
C VAL A 255 -5.59 -12.92 -5.49
N GLU A 256 -6.01 -12.61 -6.73
CA GLU A 256 -7.41 -12.29 -7.04
C GLU A 256 -8.26 -13.55 -7.08
N TYR A 257 -7.74 -14.64 -7.66
CA TYR A 257 -8.43 -15.93 -7.70
C TYR A 257 -8.69 -16.47 -6.29
N ILE A 258 -7.64 -16.61 -5.47
CA ILE A 258 -7.80 -17.11 -4.11
C ILE A 258 -8.60 -16.12 -3.24
N GLY A 259 -8.45 -14.82 -3.51
CA GLY A 259 -9.20 -13.80 -2.81
C GLY A 259 -10.71 -13.85 -3.09
N GLU A 260 -11.12 -14.09 -4.33
CA GLU A 260 -12.52 -14.28 -4.70
C GLU A 260 -13.10 -15.50 -3.98
N GLU A 261 -12.40 -16.63 -4.01
CA GLU A 261 -12.80 -17.86 -3.32
C GLU A 261 -12.99 -17.63 -1.81
N LEU A 262 -11.98 -17.06 -1.14
CA LEU A 262 -12.02 -16.84 0.31
C LEU A 262 -13.07 -15.79 0.72
N ARG A 263 -13.27 -14.71 -0.06
CA ARG A 263 -14.34 -13.73 0.19
C ARG A 263 -15.74 -14.34 -0.01
N GLY A 264 -15.89 -15.26 -0.96
CA GLY A 264 -17.09 -16.06 -1.14
C GLY A 264 -17.43 -16.85 0.13
N TYR A 265 -16.47 -17.62 0.65
CA TYR A 265 -16.67 -18.39 1.89
C TYR A 265 -17.03 -17.52 3.10
N MET A 266 -16.38 -16.37 3.28
CA MET A 266 -16.70 -15.46 4.39
C MET A 266 -18.12 -14.87 4.27
N THR A 267 -18.59 -14.61 3.06
CA THR A 267 -19.95 -14.11 2.80
C THR A 267 -20.99 -15.19 3.08
N ASP A 268 -20.70 -16.44 2.71
CA ASP A 268 -21.56 -17.58 2.99
C ASP A 268 -21.60 -17.94 4.49
N MET A 269 -20.47 -17.82 5.20
CA MET A 269 -20.43 -17.97 6.66
C MET A 269 -21.30 -16.94 7.38
N LYS A 270 -21.35 -15.69 6.91
CA LYS A 270 -22.26 -14.67 7.46
C LYS A 270 -23.74 -15.01 7.28
N ARG A 271 -24.11 -15.97 6.41
CA ARG A 271 -25.50 -16.39 6.18
C ARG A 271 -26.03 -17.44 7.17
N ILE A 272 -25.27 -17.86 8.19
CA ILE A 272 -25.82 -18.66 9.31
C ILE A 272 -26.38 -17.72 10.38
N ALA A 273 -27.45 -17.00 10.03
CA ALA A 273 -28.40 -16.43 10.98
C ALA A 273 -29.70 -17.25 10.91
N VAL A 274 -29.61 -18.53 11.27
CA VAL A 274 -30.79 -19.37 11.52
C VAL A 274 -30.67 -19.93 12.94
N GLY A 275 -30.93 -19.05 13.90
CA GLY A 275 -31.33 -19.39 15.25
C GLY A 275 -32.63 -18.64 15.51
N GLY A 276 -33.75 -19.22 15.06
CA GLY A 276 -35.07 -18.87 15.56
C GLY A 276 -35.31 -19.45 16.94
#